data_AF-A0A6A6GYN8-F1
#
_entry.id   AF-A0A6A6GYN8-F1
#
_cell.length_a   1.000
_cell.length_b   1.000
_cell.length_c   1.000
_cell.angle_alpha   90.00
_cell.angle_beta   90.00
_cell.angle_gamma   90.00
#
_symmetry.space_group_name_H-M   'P 1'
#
loop_
_entity.id
_entity.type
_entity.pdbx_description
1 polymer ?
#
loop_
_entity_poly.entity_id
_entity_poly.type
_entity_poly.pdbx_seq_one_letter_code
_entity_poly.pdbx_strand_id
1 'polypeptide(L)'
;MTDAYGNKPETGPIPKARKKHLITNWQKSLSNKLSTWYPSSWGSNFADSHNPVPWRHDIRNETTVNTTSSILNETSSAVNYTLGDSLDAPPGSSLYRSAPRIAKCTISFNYNPVYERALRSHDAHNQLHNYPLYINRQSILDDVWTKPAWILALILRELARPPVERLEWLFWMDADTVLLNPYIPISAFLPPETGEFDDINLVVVHDWNGLNNGVFAIRVCQWSVQLLSAVLAFPHYKPDFFLLFRDQSAMDELLKERRFARNLVKAPQRWFNAYQGEHNETLAPFQVRRGDFLVHFAGVGDREARMRYWLNRAEQHLPDWEIEYKQTSYPMEVRDFWTEVAVEKDARRKRLENVKARVKDMEELVEKRLGEFEERLSEEEKEKLVEGRNHLKDVMEKEESREEPDRIEEELQKLQEAMKPLNEQAERANKVLMKEAQDAIFKAQDTTMKYTGTSEVENEITETDEKLSRLKELVLQSSWKKSEVKDSIDELRQAHALLSEKVEALEDKKKNEVEKAKEEEIRQARLEAEKELKAQLKAEKAVEEEEEAKKKQEKEAEARKMAEQEFKMPNATKADS
;
A
#
# COMPACT_ATOMS: atom_id res chain seq x y z
N MET A 1 48.60 39.00 -16.20
CA MET A 1 47.35 39.66 -15.79
C MET A 1 47.36 39.73 -14.27
N THR A 2 47.46 40.93 -13.71
CA THR A 2 47.16 41.23 -12.30
C THR A 2 45.71 41.65 -12.17
N ASP A 3 45.17 41.40 -10.96
CA ASP A 3 44.00 41.96 -10.26
C ASP A 3 42.87 40.95 -9.98
N ALA A 4 42.21 40.98 -8.82
CA ALA A 4 42.10 42.02 -7.80
C ALA A 4 42.08 41.41 -6.38
N TYR A 5 42.60 42.15 -5.40
CA TYR A 5 42.87 41.75 -4.00
C TYR A 5 44.18 40.95 -3.81
N GLY A 6 45.29 41.67 -3.86
CA GLY A 6 46.64 41.16 -3.62
C GLY A 6 46.86 40.62 -2.21
N ASN A 7 46.46 39.36 -1.99
CA ASN A 7 46.97 38.52 -0.91
C ASN A 7 47.70 37.33 -1.52
N LYS A 8 49.00 37.19 -1.19
CA LYS A 8 49.76 35.96 -1.45
C LYS A 8 49.04 34.77 -0.78
N PRO A 9 49.05 33.56 -1.36
CA PRO A 9 48.62 32.38 -0.62
C PRO A 9 49.60 32.16 0.52
N GLU A 10 49.16 32.43 1.76
CA GLU A 10 49.87 31.99 2.95
C GLU A 10 49.82 30.45 2.98
N THR A 11 50.90 29.84 2.50
CA THR A 11 51.22 28.44 2.76
C THR A 11 51.67 28.32 4.21
N GLY A 12 50.69 28.25 5.12
CA GLY A 12 50.88 28.01 6.55
C GLY A 12 49.79 27.09 7.09
N PRO A 13 50.05 26.29 8.14
CA PRO A 13 49.09 25.35 8.67
C PRO A 13 47.82 26.04 9.17
N ILE A 14 46.65 25.53 8.77
CA ILE A 14 45.34 26.08 9.12
C ILE A 14 45.18 26.13 10.66
N PRO A 15 44.79 27.28 11.26
CA PRO A 15 44.66 27.44 12.71
C PRO A 15 43.67 26.45 13.34
N LYS A 16 44.03 25.87 14.49
CA LYS A 16 43.24 24.87 15.25
C LYS A 16 41.77 25.27 15.49
N ALA A 17 41.47 26.57 15.62
CA ALA A 17 40.12 27.08 15.85
C ALA A 17 39.18 26.94 14.63
N ARG A 18 39.69 27.13 13.40
CA ARG A 18 38.92 26.96 12.14
C ARG A 18 38.65 25.48 11.86
N LYS A 19 39.55 24.59 12.27
CA LYS A 19 39.44 23.12 12.16
C LYS A 19 38.30 22.55 13.01
N LYS A 20 38.13 23.02 14.25
CA LYS A 20 37.04 22.59 15.16
C LYS A 20 35.64 22.96 14.64
N HIS A 21 35.54 24.04 13.85
CA HIS A 21 34.30 24.59 13.28
C HIS A 21 33.79 23.81 12.05
N LEU A 22 34.69 23.30 11.20
CA LEU A 22 34.32 22.46 10.04
C LEU A 22 33.76 21.10 10.47
N ILE A 23 34.34 20.49 11.51
CA ILE A 23 33.90 19.22 12.10
C ILE A 23 32.50 19.36 12.73
N THR A 24 32.25 20.45 13.44
CA THR A 24 30.94 20.71 14.08
C THR A 24 29.84 21.03 13.08
N ASN A 25 30.15 21.69 11.96
CA ASN A 25 29.18 21.94 10.89
C ASN A 25 28.78 20.68 10.12
N TRP A 26 29.72 19.75 9.91
CA TRP A 26 29.42 18.44 9.33
C TRP A 26 28.55 17.58 10.27
N GLN A 27 28.84 17.56 11.57
CA GLN A 27 28.01 16.89 12.59
C GLN A 27 26.58 17.44 12.66
N LYS A 28 26.39 18.77 12.56
CA LYS A 28 25.04 19.37 12.50
C LYS A 28 24.29 19.00 11.22
N SER A 29 24.98 18.97 10.08
CA SER A 29 24.37 18.61 8.78
C SER A 29 23.91 17.15 8.74
N LEU A 30 24.66 16.23 9.34
CA LEU A 30 24.28 14.82 9.44
C LEU A 30 23.23 14.53 10.53
N SER A 31 23.29 15.21 11.68
CA SER A 31 22.26 15.09 12.72
C SER A 31 20.88 15.57 12.22
N ASN A 32 20.85 16.66 11.44
CA ASN A 32 19.63 17.13 10.76
C ASN A 32 19.17 16.22 9.62
N LYS A 33 20.08 15.47 8.98
CA LYS A 33 19.69 14.43 8.00
C LYS A 33 19.08 13.22 8.69
N LEU A 34 19.62 12.78 9.83
CA LEU A 34 19.06 11.69 10.63
C LEU A 34 17.64 11.97 11.17
N SER A 35 17.29 13.24 11.41
CA SER A 35 15.91 13.63 11.79
C SER A 35 14.94 13.74 10.60
N THR A 36 15.44 13.86 9.37
CA THR A 36 14.66 14.00 8.13
C THR A 36 14.62 12.71 7.28
N TRP A 37 15.33 11.66 7.71
CA TRP A 37 15.35 10.32 7.13
C TRP A 37 14.16 9.45 7.58
N TYR A 38 12.98 10.04 7.58
CA TYR A 38 11.72 9.30 7.61
C TYR A 38 11.31 9.02 6.16
N PRO A 39 11.10 7.75 5.75
CA PRO A 39 10.29 7.48 4.58
C PRO A 39 8.86 7.93 4.90
N SER A 40 8.46 9.08 4.39
CA SER A 40 7.07 9.55 4.38
C SER A 40 6.18 8.73 3.42
N SER A 41 6.47 7.44 3.21
CA SER A 41 5.65 6.58 2.35
C SER A 41 4.52 5.86 3.09
N TRP A 42 4.40 6.01 4.41
CA TRP A 42 3.31 5.38 5.17
C TRP A 42 2.81 6.31 6.28
N GLY A 43 1.89 7.20 5.92
CA GLY A 43 1.18 8.07 6.87
C GLY A 43 0.43 9.21 6.17
N SER A 44 -0.89 9.22 6.33
CA SER A 44 -1.88 10.25 5.97
C SER A 44 -2.16 10.53 4.48
N ASN A 45 -3.16 9.83 3.94
CA ASN A 45 -4.18 10.40 3.04
C ASN A 45 -5.53 9.76 3.39
N PHE A 46 -6.00 10.06 4.60
CA PHE A 46 -7.37 9.85 5.04
C PHE A 46 -7.77 11.12 5.78
N ALA A 47 -8.34 12.07 5.04
CA ALA A 47 -9.10 13.18 5.57
C ALA A 47 -9.98 13.76 4.44
N ASP A 48 -11.25 13.44 4.55
CA ASP A 48 -12.44 14.17 4.09
C ASP A 48 -12.28 15.32 3.09
N SER A 49 -12.87 15.14 1.92
CA SER A 49 -13.50 16.22 1.17
C SER A 49 -14.94 15.84 0.81
N HIS A 50 -15.82 15.83 1.82
CA HIS A 50 -17.25 16.00 1.59
C HIS A 50 -17.52 17.50 1.42
N ASN A 51 -17.74 17.94 0.18
CA ASN A 51 -18.48 19.18 -0.06
C ASN A 51 -19.42 18.99 -1.26
N PRO A 52 -20.74 19.17 -1.08
CA PRO A 52 -21.72 19.02 -2.13
C PRO A 52 -21.70 20.26 -3.03
N VAL A 53 -21.51 20.05 -4.34
CA VAL A 53 -21.72 21.11 -5.33
C VAL A 53 -23.21 21.15 -5.69
N PRO A 54 -23.90 22.29 -5.51
CA PRO A 54 -25.29 22.46 -5.90
C PRO A 54 -25.36 22.87 -7.37
N TRP A 55 -26.05 22.09 -8.20
CA TRP A 55 -26.38 22.49 -9.57
C TRP A 55 -27.87 22.77 -9.69
N ARG A 56 -28.22 24.05 -9.61
CA ARG A 56 -29.34 24.64 -10.35
C ARG A 56 -28.74 25.50 -11.45
N HIS A 57 -29.19 25.31 -12.68
CA HIS A 57 -29.60 26.42 -13.53
C HIS A 57 -30.51 25.91 -14.66
N ASP A 58 -31.71 26.48 -14.70
CA ASP A 58 -32.62 26.53 -15.83
C ASP A 58 -31.91 27.04 -17.10
N ILE A 59 -32.16 26.41 -18.25
CA ILE A 59 -32.28 27.11 -19.53
C ILE A 59 -33.42 26.47 -20.34
N ARG A 60 -34.42 27.29 -20.64
CA ARG A 60 -35.49 27.12 -21.63
C ARG A 60 -34.93 27.22 -23.06
N ASN A 61 -35.57 26.52 -24.00
CA ASN A 61 -35.98 26.94 -25.35
C ASN A 61 -36.40 25.68 -26.13
N GLU A 62 -37.69 25.40 -26.31
CA GLU A 62 -38.57 25.86 -27.41
C GLU A 62 -38.22 25.30 -28.80
N THR A 63 -39.23 24.60 -29.36
CA THR A 63 -39.53 24.36 -30.79
C THR A 63 -38.53 23.48 -31.57
N THR A 64 -38.92 22.50 -32.41
CA THR A 64 -40.06 22.49 -33.34
C THR A 64 -40.38 21.07 -33.79
N VAL A 65 -41.68 20.88 -34.01
CA VAL A 65 -42.38 19.82 -34.73
C VAL A 65 -41.68 19.40 -36.03
N ASN A 66 -41.62 18.10 -36.30
CA ASN A 66 -41.89 17.63 -37.66
C ASN A 66 -42.54 16.24 -37.65
N THR A 67 -43.80 16.29 -38.05
CA THR A 67 -44.76 15.24 -38.33
C THR A 67 -44.34 14.48 -39.59
N THR A 68 -44.31 13.14 -39.54
CA THR A 68 -44.71 12.33 -40.70
C THR A 68 -45.31 11.02 -40.24
N SER A 69 -46.63 10.97 -40.40
CA SER A 69 -47.51 9.83 -40.23
C SER A 69 -47.30 8.78 -41.33
N SER A 70 -48.01 7.65 -41.15
CA SER A 70 -48.49 6.70 -42.18
C SER A 70 -47.59 5.45 -42.32
N ILE A 71 -48.06 4.20 -42.32
CA ILE A 71 -49.40 3.59 -42.38
C ILE A 71 -49.30 2.19 -41.78
N LEU A 72 -50.33 1.82 -41.00
CA LEU A 72 -50.62 0.46 -40.54
C LEU A 72 -51.05 -0.42 -41.70
N ASN A 73 -50.59 -1.67 -41.73
CA ASN A 73 -51.30 -2.75 -42.42
C ASN A 73 -51.54 -3.89 -41.43
N GLU A 74 -52.78 -3.96 -40.96
CA GLU A 74 -53.37 -5.10 -40.28
C GLU A 74 -53.42 -6.30 -41.25
N THR A 75 -53.04 -7.48 -40.77
CA THR A 75 -53.69 -8.72 -41.20
C THR A 75 -53.84 -9.65 -40.00
N SER A 76 -55.10 -9.83 -39.60
CA SER A 76 -55.56 -10.94 -38.77
C SER A 76 -55.19 -12.28 -39.41
N SER A 77 -54.67 -13.24 -38.63
CA SER A 77 -55.05 -14.64 -38.84
C SER A 77 -54.80 -15.51 -37.61
N ALA A 78 -55.92 -16.01 -37.10
CA ALA A 78 -56.18 -17.22 -36.35
C ALA A 78 -55.02 -18.17 -35.99
N VAL A 79 -54.95 -18.40 -34.69
CA VAL A 79 -54.34 -19.53 -33.97
C VAL A 79 -54.72 -20.88 -34.57
N ASN A 80 -53.73 -21.76 -34.76
CA ASN A 80 -53.90 -23.22 -34.74
C ASN A 80 -52.62 -23.88 -34.21
N TYR A 81 -52.71 -24.46 -33.02
CA TYR A 81 -51.72 -25.37 -32.45
C TYR A 81 -51.74 -26.69 -33.22
N THR A 82 -50.62 -27.11 -33.79
CA THR A 82 -50.37 -28.52 -34.13
C THR A 82 -48.92 -28.89 -33.80
N LEU A 83 -48.77 -29.95 -33.00
CA LEU A 83 -47.51 -30.67 -32.81
C LEU A 83 -47.11 -31.35 -34.13
N GLY A 84 -45.85 -31.21 -34.53
CA GLY A 84 -45.26 -31.94 -35.64
C GLY A 84 -43.74 -31.81 -35.65
N ASP A 85 -43.08 -32.94 -35.49
CA ASP A 85 -41.64 -33.16 -35.57
C ASP A 85 -41.03 -32.83 -36.96
N SER A 86 -39.72 -32.54 -36.96
CA SER A 86 -38.70 -32.87 -37.97
C SER A 86 -38.12 -31.79 -38.91
N LEU A 87 -36.86 -31.46 -38.59
CA LEU A 87 -35.63 -31.39 -39.43
C LEU A 87 -35.29 -30.18 -40.34
N ASP A 88 -33.99 -29.87 -40.27
CA ASP A 88 -33.08 -29.13 -41.17
C ASP A 88 -32.94 -27.61 -41.04
N ALA A 89 -31.95 -27.19 -40.23
CA ALA A 89 -31.28 -25.90 -40.36
C ALA A 89 -29.86 -26.10 -40.96
N PRO A 90 -29.44 -25.28 -41.93
CA PRO A 90 -28.19 -25.48 -42.67
C PRO A 90 -26.94 -25.22 -41.81
N PRO A 91 -25.83 -25.93 -42.05
CA PRO A 91 -24.60 -25.77 -41.28
C PRO A 91 -23.82 -24.57 -41.81
N GLY A 92 -23.86 -23.45 -41.10
CA GLY A 92 -22.98 -22.32 -41.40
C GLY A 92 -23.44 -20.96 -40.89
N SER A 93 -23.42 -20.73 -39.57
CA SER A 93 -23.36 -19.37 -39.02
C SER A 93 -22.88 -19.36 -37.57
N SER A 94 -21.64 -19.78 -37.30
CA SER A 94 -21.05 -19.76 -35.95
C SER A 94 -20.42 -18.41 -35.56
N LEU A 95 -21.01 -17.27 -35.97
CA LEU A 95 -20.45 -15.94 -35.68
C LEU A 95 -21.44 -14.92 -35.09
N TYR A 96 -22.67 -15.34 -34.76
CA TYR A 96 -23.55 -14.61 -33.87
C TYR A 96 -24.11 -15.60 -32.87
N ARG A 97 -23.72 -15.49 -31.60
CA ARG A 97 -24.50 -16.15 -30.54
C ARG A 97 -25.88 -15.49 -30.59
N SER A 98 -26.89 -16.27 -30.93
CA SER A 98 -28.28 -15.81 -30.96
C SER A 98 -28.64 -15.23 -29.59
N ALA A 99 -29.53 -14.23 -29.54
CA ALA A 99 -30.09 -13.67 -28.31
C ALA A 99 -30.30 -14.71 -27.19
N PRO A 100 -30.15 -14.32 -25.91
CA PRO A 100 -30.14 -15.28 -24.81
C PRO A 100 -31.43 -16.12 -24.81
N ARG A 101 -31.28 -17.44 -24.65
CA ARG A 101 -32.41 -18.37 -24.58
C ARG A 101 -33.08 -18.26 -23.22
N ILE A 102 -34.23 -17.60 -23.18
CA ILE A 102 -34.97 -17.27 -21.95
C ILE A 102 -36.29 -18.03 -21.94
N ALA A 103 -36.70 -18.52 -20.76
CA ALA A 103 -38.07 -18.94 -20.52
C ALA A 103 -38.66 -18.21 -19.32
N LYS A 104 -39.97 -17.94 -19.37
CA LYS A 104 -40.72 -17.49 -18.20
C LYS A 104 -41.19 -18.68 -17.38
N CYS A 105 -41.27 -18.51 -16.07
CA CYS A 105 -41.88 -19.50 -15.19
C CYS A 105 -42.69 -18.85 -14.08
N THR A 106 -43.75 -19.53 -13.67
CA THR A 106 -44.69 -19.03 -12.64
C THR A 106 -45.43 -20.20 -11.97
N ILE A 107 -46.15 -19.89 -10.90
CA ILE A 107 -47.08 -20.80 -10.22
C ILE A 107 -48.46 -20.16 -10.20
N SER A 108 -49.48 -20.93 -10.57
CA SER A 108 -50.87 -20.53 -10.41
C SER A 108 -51.69 -21.75 -10.04
N PHE A 109 -52.01 -21.86 -8.75
CA PHE A 109 -52.82 -22.94 -8.21
C PHE A 109 -54.30 -22.64 -8.39
N ASN A 110 -55.06 -23.67 -8.74
CA ASN A 110 -56.51 -23.58 -8.98
C ASN A 110 -56.87 -22.54 -10.06
N TYR A 111 -58.09 -22.62 -10.56
CA TYR A 111 -58.57 -21.65 -11.53
C TYR A 111 -58.99 -20.36 -10.81
N ASN A 112 -58.38 -19.23 -11.16
CA ASN A 112 -58.88 -17.91 -10.79
C ASN A 112 -58.90 -16.99 -12.03
N PRO A 113 -60.06 -16.46 -12.43
CA PRO A 113 -60.21 -15.75 -13.70
C PRO A 113 -59.34 -14.48 -13.80
N VAL A 114 -59.02 -13.83 -12.68
CA VAL A 114 -58.16 -12.64 -12.68
C VAL A 114 -56.70 -13.02 -12.94
N TYR A 115 -56.22 -14.07 -12.29
CA TYR A 115 -54.86 -14.58 -12.51
C TYR A 115 -54.70 -15.22 -13.89
N GLU A 116 -55.72 -15.90 -14.43
CA GLU A 116 -55.68 -16.38 -15.82
C GLU A 116 -55.64 -15.23 -16.84
N ARG A 117 -56.32 -14.12 -16.57
CA ARG A 117 -56.18 -12.90 -17.39
C ARG A 117 -54.76 -12.33 -17.30
N ALA A 118 -54.18 -12.29 -16.10
CA ALA A 118 -52.79 -11.87 -15.91
C ALA A 118 -51.82 -12.77 -16.70
N LEU A 119 -51.95 -14.09 -16.61
CA LEU A 119 -51.15 -15.02 -17.41
C LEU A 119 -51.31 -14.77 -18.92
N ARG A 120 -52.54 -14.53 -19.41
CA ARG A 120 -52.77 -14.18 -20.83
C ARG A 120 -52.11 -12.88 -21.27
N SER A 121 -51.95 -11.89 -20.38
CA SER A 121 -51.18 -10.67 -20.73
C SER A 121 -49.71 -10.98 -21.07
N HIS A 122 -49.17 -12.08 -20.53
CA HIS A 122 -47.81 -12.53 -20.85
C HIS A 122 -47.73 -13.33 -22.14
N ASP A 123 -48.81 -13.95 -22.61
CA ASP A 123 -48.80 -14.82 -23.80
C ASP A 123 -48.44 -14.05 -25.08
N ALA A 124 -48.97 -12.83 -25.26
CA ALA A 124 -48.65 -12.00 -26.42
C ALA A 124 -47.16 -11.63 -26.47
N HIS A 125 -46.60 -11.25 -25.32
CA HIS A 125 -45.17 -10.99 -25.19
C HIS A 125 -44.31 -12.25 -25.43
N ASN A 126 -44.74 -13.40 -24.91
CA ASN A 126 -44.07 -14.67 -25.09
C ASN A 126 -44.01 -15.07 -26.57
N GLN A 127 -45.10 -14.89 -27.31
CA GLN A 127 -45.16 -15.15 -28.75
C GLN A 127 -44.26 -14.19 -29.53
N LEU A 128 -44.29 -12.90 -29.19
CA LEU A 128 -43.51 -11.88 -29.87
C LEU A 128 -42.00 -12.11 -29.73
N HIS A 129 -41.53 -12.51 -28.54
CA HIS A 129 -40.11 -12.69 -28.23
C HIS A 129 -39.64 -14.15 -28.22
N ASN A 130 -40.52 -15.09 -28.58
CA ASN A 130 -40.26 -16.53 -28.58
C ASN A 130 -39.80 -17.07 -27.20
N TYR A 131 -40.49 -16.68 -26.13
CA TYR A 131 -40.22 -17.15 -24.78
C TYR A 131 -41.17 -18.28 -24.37
N PRO A 132 -40.67 -19.51 -24.10
CA PRO A 132 -41.48 -20.55 -23.49
C PRO A 132 -42.00 -20.10 -22.11
N LEU A 133 -43.23 -20.50 -21.77
CA LEU A 133 -43.84 -20.25 -20.47
C LEU A 133 -44.10 -21.57 -19.73
N TYR A 134 -43.48 -21.74 -18.57
CA TYR A 134 -43.68 -22.89 -17.69
C TYR A 134 -44.56 -22.53 -16.50
N ILE A 135 -45.79 -23.04 -16.47
CA ILE A 135 -46.74 -22.79 -15.40
C ILE A 135 -46.87 -24.05 -14.55
N ASN A 136 -46.49 -23.97 -13.27
CA ASN A 136 -46.83 -25.02 -12.33
C ASN A 136 -48.24 -24.80 -11.76
N ARG A 137 -49.11 -25.81 -11.95
CA ARG A 137 -50.50 -25.82 -11.51
C ARG A 137 -50.73 -26.69 -10.27
N GLN A 138 -49.70 -27.37 -9.77
CA GLN A 138 -49.78 -28.32 -8.66
C GLN A 138 -48.92 -27.85 -7.48
N SER A 139 -49.45 -27.98 -6.26
CA SER A 139 -48.66 -27.75 -5.04
C SER A 139 -47.65 -28.89 -4.88
N ILE A 140 -46.36 -28.58 -4.88
CA ILE A 140 -45.27 -29.57 -4.74
C ILE A 140 -44.86 -29.68 -3.26
N LEU A 141 -44.72 -28.53 -2.61
CA LEU A 141 -44.40 -28.38 -1.20
C LEU A 141 -45.43 -27.46 -0.54
N ASP A 142 -45.54 -27.55 0.77
CA ASP A 142 -46.44 -26.69 1.54
C ASP A 142 -46.03 -25.20 1.42
N ASP A 143 -47.04 -24.34 1.51
CA ASP A 143 -46.88 -22.88 1.54
C ASP A 143 -46.13 -22.31 0.32
N VAL A 144 -45.21 -21.36 0.52
CA VAL A 144 -44.47 -20.67 -0.56
C VAL A 144 -43.30 -21.47 -1.12
N TRP A 145 -42.94 -22.61 -0.50
CA TRP A 145 -41.75 -23.39 -0.85
C TRP A 145 -41.86 -24.08 -2.21
N THR A 146 -43.06 -24.19 -2.78
CA THR A 146 -43.26 -24.68 -4.15
C THR A 146 -42.54 -23.80 -5.18
N LYS A 147 -42.39 -22.48 -4.95
CA LYS A 147 -41.68 -21.56 -5.86
C LYS A 147 -40.20 -21.94 -6.05
N PRO A 148 -39.36 -21.94 -5.00
CA PRO A 148 -37.96 -22.33 -5.16
C PRO A 148 -37.80 -23.79 -5.63
N ALA A 149 -38.68 -24.71 -5.22
CA ALA A 149 -38.66 -26.10 -5.69
C ALA A 149 -38.95 -26.23 -7.19
N TRP A 150 -39.94 -25.48 -7.69
CA TRP A 150 -40.31 -25.50 -9.10
C TRP A 150 -39.20 -24.93 -9.99
N ILE A 151 -38.63 -23.80 -9.60
CA ILE A 151 -37.51 -23.19 -10.32
C ILE A 151 -36.31 -24.16 -10.32
N LEU A 152 -36.01 -24.78 -9.17
CA LEU A 152 -34.93 -25.77 -9.06
C LEU A 152 -35.15 -26.96 -10.00
N ALA A 153 -36.37 -27.49 -10.07
CA ALA A 153 -36.71 -28.59 -10.98
C ALA A 153 -36.51 -28.22 -12.46
N LEU A 154 -36.90 -27.01 -12.86
CA LEU A 154 -36.68 -26.49 -14.22
C LEU A 154 -35.18 -26.35 -14.52
N ILE A 155 -34.39 -25.78 -13.60
CA ILE A 155 -32.95 -25.63 -13.78
C ILE A 155 -32.28 -26.99 -13.93
N LEU A 156 -32.60 -27.96 -13.07
CA LEU A 156 -32.02 -29.31 -13.15
C LEU A 156 -32.38 -30.00 -14.47
N ARG A 157 -33.62 -29.85 -14.95
CA ARG A 157 -34.05 -30.38 -16.25
C ARG A 157 -33.26 -29.76 -17.40
N GLU A 158 -33.05 -28.45 -17.40
CA GLU A 158 -32.26 -27.77 -18.43
C GLU A 158 -30.77 -28.14 -18.32
N LEU A 159 -30.21 -28.27 -17.12
CA LEU A 159 -28.83 -28.72 -16.92
C LEU A 159 -28.57 -30.13 -17.45
N ALA A 160 -29.61 -30.98 -17.56
CA ALA A 160 -29.50 -32.29 -18.19
C ALA A 160 -29.45 -32.25 -19.72
N ARG A 161 -29.75 -31.10 -20.35
CA ARG A 161 -29.71 -30.92 -21.81
C ARG A 161 -28.33 -30.48 -22.31
N PRO A 162 -27.99 -30.71 -23.60
CA PRO A 162 -26.77 -30.20 -24.21
C PRO A 162 -26.68 -28.66 -24.12
N PRO A 163 -25.48 -28.06 -23.90
CA PRO A 163 -25.33 -26.62 -23.72
C PRO A 163 -25.91 -25.75 -24.85
N VAL A 164 -25.87 -26.24 -26.09
CA VAL A 164 -26.35 -25.52 -27.28
C VAL A 164 -27.88 -25.40 -27.31
N GLU A 165 -28.59 -26.36 -26.73
CA GLU A 165 -30.07 -26.41 -26.72
C GLU A 165 -30.69 -25.89 -25.42
N ARG A 166 -29.86 -25.78 -24.37
CA ARG A 166 -30.25 -25.43 -23.01
C ARG A 166 -30.67 -23.96 -22.91
N LEU A 167 -31.71 -23.68 -22.13
CA LEU A 167 -32.02 -22.32 -21.69
C LEU A 167 -30.84 -21.70 -20.92
N GLU A 168 -30.61 -20.41 -21.11
CA GLU A 168 -29.57 -19.68 -20.37
C GLU A 168 -30.14 -19.03 -19.12
N TRP A 169 -31.40 -18.57 -19.19
CA TRP A 169 -32.07 -17.86 -18.11
C TRP A 169 -33.50 -18.34 -17.92
N LEU A 170 -33.91 -18.44 -16.65
CA LEU A 170 -35.31 -18.48 -16.26
C LEU A 170 -35.69 -17.10 -15.72
N PHE A 171 -36.83 -16.60 -16.16
CA PHE A 171 -37.44 -15.38 -15.67
C PHE A 171 -38.65 -15.76 -14.82
N TRP A 172 -38.51 -15.66 -13.50
CA TRP A 172 -39.60 -15.90 -12.57
C TRP A 172 -40.52 -14.69 -12.52
N MET A 173 -41.83 -14.94 -12.52
CA MET A 173 -42.86 -13.93 -12.26
C MET A 173 -43.94 -14.51 -11.34
N ASP A 174 -44.31 -13.76 -10.30
CA ASP A 174 -45.49 -14.08 -9.50
C ASP A 174 -46.76 -13.88 -10.35
N ALA A 175 -47.80 -14.65 -10.04
CA ALA A 175 -49.03 -14.66 -10.83
C ALA A 175 -49.85 -13.35 -10.70
N ASP A 176 -49.55 -12.53 -9.69
CA ASP A 176 -50.10 -11.19 -9.51
C ASP A 176 -49.26 -10.11 -10.20
N THR A 177 -48.76 -10.42 -11.40
CA THR A 177 -48.11 -9.46 -12.29
C THR A 177 -48.93 -9.29 -13.57
N VAL A 178 -49.08 -8.06 -14.04
CA VAL A 178 -49.75 -7.74 -15.31
C VAL A 178 -48.73 -7.13 -16.26
N LEU A 179 -48.58 -7.74 -17.44
CA LEU A 179 -47.71 -7.22 -18.48
C LEU A 179 -48.39 -6.04 -19.18
N LEU A 180 -47.67 -4.93 -19.33
CA LEU A 180 -48.22 -3.68 -19.85
C LEU A 180 -47.66 -3.31 -21.22
N ASN A 181 -46.40 -3.67 -21.50
CA ASN A 181 -45.77 -3.38 -22.78
C ASN A 181 -45.13 -4.64 -23.38
N PRO A 182 -45.76 -5.26 -24.41
CA PRO A 182 -45.25 -6.47 -25.03
C PRO A 182 -43.97 -6.23 -25.82
N TYR A 183 -43.61 -5.00 -26.20
CA TYR A 183 -42.43 -4.73 -27.04
C TYR A 183 -41.10 -4.74 -26.29
N ILE A 184 -41.11 -4.88 -24.95
CA ILE A 184 -39.88 -4.85 -24.14
C ILE A 184 -39.33 -6.27 -23.98
N PRO A 185 -38.19 -6.62 -24.58
CA PRO A 185 -37.62 -7.96 -24.44
C PRO A 185 -37.01 -8.15 -23.05
N ILE A 186 -37.13 -9.36 -22.46
CA ILE A 186 -36.50 -9.66 -21.16
C ILE A 186 -34.98 -9.53 -21.24
N SER A 187 -34.40 -9.85 -22.41
CA SER A 187 -32.96 -9.73 -22.65
C SER A 187 -32.42 -8.30 -22.45
N ALA A 188 -33.28 -7.27 -22.48
CA ALA A 188 -32.87 -5.91 -22.16
C ALA A 188 -32.39 -5.77 -20.70
N PHE A 189 -32.90 -6.58 -19.78
CA PHE A 189 -32.57 -6.47 -18.36
C PHE A 189 -31.48 -7.45 -17.91
N LEU A 190 -31.00 -8.31 -18.82
CA LEU A 190 -30.00 -9.32 -18.53
C LEU A 190 -28.57 -8.78 -18.76
N PRO A 191 -27.55 -9.41 -18.16
CA PRO A 191 -26.17 -9.03 -18.42
C PRO A 191 -25.82 -9.10 -19.91
N PRO A 192 -25.14 -8.08 -20.47
CA PRO A 192 -24.64 -8.13 -21.84
C PRO A 192 -23.73 -9.33 -22.09
N GLU A 193 -23.82 -9.95 -23.27
CA GLU A 193 -23.00 -11.10 -23.69
C GLU A 193 -21.57 -10.67 -24.12
N THR A 194 -20.91 -9.81 -23.33
CA THR A 194 -19.53 -9.36 -23.57
C THR A 194 -18.49 -10.25 -22.89
N GLY A 195 -18.92 -11.20 -22.04
CA GLY A 195 -18.07 -12.03 -21.18
C GLY A 195 -17.66 -11.35 -19.86
N GLU A 196 -17.83 -10.03 -19.75
CA GLU A 196 -17.47 -9.26 -18.54
C GLU A 196 -18.37 -9.58 -17.34
N PHE A 197 -19.59 -10.05 -17.61
CA PHE A 197 -20.63 -10.28 -16.61
C PHE A 197 -21.04 -11.76 -16.49
N ASP A 198 -20.18 -12.68 -16.93
CA ASP A 198 -20.46 -14.12 -16.92
C ASP A 198 -20.60 -14.70 -15.51
N ASP A 199 -20.05 -14.01 -14.50
CA ASP A 199 -20.20 -14.34 -13.10
C ASP A 199 -21.58 -13.95 -12.53
N ILE A 200 -22.37 -13.12 -13.23
CA ILE A 200 -23.73 -12.77 -12.81
C ILE A 200 -24.68 -13.90 -13.17
N ASN A 201 -25.28 -14.49 -12.13
CA ASN A 201 -26.22 -15.60 -12.18
C ASN A 201 -27.63 -15.21 -11.72
N LEU A 202 -27.81 -14.04 -11.10
CA LEU A 202 -29.08 -13.61 -10.54
C LEU A 202 -29.29 -12.10 -10.74
N VAL A 203 -30.40 -11.70 -11.33
CA VAL A 203 -30.83 -10.30 -11.47
C VAL A 203 -32.09 -10.12 -10.63
N VAL A 204 -31.95 -9.37 -9.53
CA VAL A 204 -33.02 -9.14 -8.55
C VAL A 204 -33.32 -7.66 -8.40
N VAL A 205 -34.40 -7.34 -7.72
CA VAL A 205 -34.75 -5.98 -7.29
C VAL A 205 -34.82 -5.91 -5.78
N HIS A 206 -34.76 -4.69 -5.24
CA HIS A 206 -35.02 -4.43 -3.83
C HIS A 206 -36.09 -3.35 -3.72
N ASP A 207 -36.95 -3.49 -2.72
CA ASP A 207 -37.89 -2.46 -2.27
C ASP A 207 -37.55 -2.01 -0.84
N TRP A 208 -38.44 -1.26 -0.19
CA TRP A 208 -38.23 -0.78 1.18
C TRP A 208 -38.17 -1.90 2.24
N ASN A 209 -38.53 -3.13 1.90
CA ASN A 209 -38.44 -4.32 2.75
C ASN A 209 -37.21 -5.19 2.44
N GLY A 210 -36.32 -4.77 1.55
CA GLY A 210 -35.15 -5.54 1.12
C GLY A 210 -35.40 -6.26 -0.22
N LEU A 211 -34.89 -7.48 -0.37
CA LEU A 211 -35.14 -8.29 -1.57
C LEU A 211 -36.65 -8.40 -1.84
N ASN A 212 -37.08 -8.11 -3.07
CA ASN A 212 -38.39 -8.52 -3.55
C ASN A 212 -38.21 -9.62 -4.61
N ASN A 213 -38.59 -10.85 -4.27
CA ASN A 213 -38.38 -11.99 -5.17
C ASN A 213 -39.59 -12.27 -6.06
N GLY A 214 -40.58 -11.37 -6.16
CA GLY A 214 -41.78 -11.61 -6.98
C GLY A 214 -41.52 -11.62 -8.47
N VAL A 215 -40.50 -10.90 -8.95
CA VAL A 215 -40.00 -10.99 -10.32
C VAL A 215 -38.47 -10.91 -10.30
N PHE A 216 -37.79 -11.88 -10.91
CA PHE A 216 -36.32 -11.91 -11.03
C PHE A 216 -35.87 -12.84 -12.15
N ALA A 217 -34.64 -12.64 -12.63
CA ALA A 217 -34.00 -13.54 -13.58
C ALA A 217 -32.92 -14.38 -12.90
N ILE A 218 -32.88 -15.68 -13.16
CA ILE A 218 -31.89 -16.61 -12.63
C ILE A 218 -31.27 -17.45 -13.74
N ARG A 219 -29.94 -17.55 -13.77
CA ARG A 219 -29.20 -18.29 -14.79
C ARG A 219 -29.33 -19.79 -14.57
N VAL A 220 -29.39 -20.55 -15.66
CA VAL A 220 -29.36 -22.02 -15.61
C VAL A 220 -27.91 -22.49 -15.43
N CYS A 221 -27.47 -22.57 -14.16
CA CYS A 221 -26.12 -22.98 -13.80
C CYS A 221 -26.08 -23.69 -12.44
N GLN A 222 -24.94 -24.30 -12.12
CA GLN A 222 -24.73 -24.99 -10.84
C GLN A 222 -24.87 -24.06 -9.63
N TRP A 223 -24.45 -22.80 -9.76
CA TRP A 223 -24.61 -21.80 -8.70
C TRP A 223 -26.08 -21.63 -8.29
N SER A 224 -26.98 -21.55 -9.27
CA SER A 224 -28.42 -21.40 -9.02
C SER A 224 -29.02 -22.64 -8.36
N VAL A 225 -28.54 -23.84 -8.70
CA VAL A 225 -28.90 -25.09 -8.01
C VAL A 225 -28.51 -25.02 -6.54
N GLN A 226 -27.28 -24.58 -6.23
CA GLN A 226 -26.80 -24.45 -4.85
C GLN A 226 -27.61 -23.43 -4.06
N LEU A 227 -27.91 -22.27 -4.65
CA LEU A 227 -28.74 -21.25 -4.00
C LEU A 227 -30.13 -21.77 -3.67
N LEU A 228 -30.86 -22.31 -4.66
CA LEU A 228 -32.25 -22.76 -4.45
C LEU A 228 -32.32 -23.98 -3.51
N SER A 229 -31.33 -24.87 -3.56
CA SER A 229 -31.22 -25.97 -2.60
C SER A 229 -31.02 -25.45 -1.17
N ALA A 230 -30.19 -24.42 -1.00
CA ALA A 230 -29.99 -23.77 0.28
C ALA A 230 -31.26 -23.04 0.76
N VAL A 231 -31.99 -22.34 -0.12
CA VAL A 231 -33.27 -21.69 0.20
C VAL A 231 -34.28 -22.71 0.71
N LEU A 232 -34.43 -23.84 0.03
CA LEU A 232 -35.34 -24.92 0.45
C LEU A 232 -34.93 -25.56 1.77
N ALA A 233 -33.63 -25.72 2.01
CA ALA A 233 -33.13 -26.29 3.25
C ALA A 233 -33.14 -25.29 4.42
N PHE A 234 -33.24 -23.98 4.16
CA PHE A 234 -33.07 -22.91 5.15
C PHE A 234 -33.89 -23.10 6.43
N PRO A 235 -35.21 -23.41 6.37
CA PRO A 235 -36.01 -23.59 7.58
C PRO A 235 -35.55 -24.77 8.44
N HIS A 236 -34.85 -25.74 7.86
CA HIS A 236 -34.40 -26.94 8.58
C HIS A 236 -33.08 -26.73 9.33
N TYR A 237 -32.14 -25.97 8.77
CA TYR A 237 -30.84 -25.73 9.42
C TYR A 237 -30.73 -24.37 10.12
N LYS A 238 -31.66 -23.43 9.87
CA LYS A 238 -31.82 -22.17 10.61
C LYS A 238 -33.28 -22.02 11.10
N PRO A 239 -33.78 -22.95 11.94
CA PRO A 239 -35.19 -22.96 12.37
C PRO A 239 -35.57 -21.75 13.23
N ASP A 240 -34.62 -21.17 13.96
CA ASP A 240 -34.86 -20.03 14.85
C ASP A 240 -34.86 -18.67 14.13
N PHE A 241 -34.53 -18.65 12.83
CA PHE A 241 -34.49 -17.41 12.06
C PHE A 241 -35.91 -16.96 11.69
N PHE A 242 -36.27 -15.73 12.06
CA PHE A 242 -37.60 -15.19 11.78
C PHE A 242 -37.77 -14.83 10.30
N LEU A 243 -38.53 -15.64 9.58
CA LEU A 243 -38.80 -15.46 8.15
C LEU A 243 -40.06 -14.60 7.90
N LEU A 244 -39.95 -13.29 8.10
CA LEU A 244 -41.07 -12.34 7.91
C LEU A 244 -41.76 -12.49 6.55
N PHE A 245 -40.99 -12.71 5.48
CA PHE A 245 -41.46 -12.94 4.11
C PHE A 245 -41.09 -14.34 3.60
N ARG A 246 -40.94 -15.33 4.50
CA ARG A 246 -40.77 -16.76 4.14
C ARG A 246 -39.62 -17.01 3.17
N ASP A 247 -39.88 -17.55 1.97
CA ASP A 247 -38.85 -17.88 0.97
C ASP A 247 -38.03 -16.65 0.55
N GLN A 248 -38.66 -15.48 0.48
CA GLN A 248 -37.98 -14.21 0.20
C GLN A 248 -36.98 -13.86 1.30
N SER A 249 -37.35 -14.00 2.57
CA SER A 249 -36.44 -13.76 3.70
C SER A 249 -35.29 -14.76 3.74
N ALA A 250 -35.57 -16.05 3.44
CA ALA A 250 -34.53 -17.07 3.38
C ALA A 250 -33.53 -16.79 2.25
N MET A 251 -34.04 -16.42 1.07
CA MET A 251 -33.21 -16.05 -0.07
C MET A 251 -32.40 -14.77 0.20
N ASP A 252 -33.02 -13.72 0.76
CA ASP A 252 -32.32 -12.48 1.12
C ASP A 252 -31.14 -12.74 2.07
N GLU A 253 -31.36 -13.57 3.09
CA GLU A 253 -30.33 -13.91 4.06
C GLU A 253 -29.18 -14.72 3.42
N LEU A 254 -29.51 -15.68 2.55
CA LEU A 254 -28.52 -16.44 1.80
C LEU A 254 -27.71 -15.56 0.85
N LEU A 255 -28.33 -14.59 0.19
CA LEU A 255 -27.64 -13.69 -0.74
C LEU A 255 -26.62 -12.76 -0.05
N LYS A 256 -26.64 -12.67 1.28
CA LYS A 256 -25.59 -11.99 2.08
C LYS A 256 -24.38 -12.90 2.34
N GLU A 257 -24.52 -14.22 2.17
CA GLU A 257 -23.41 -15.16 2.33
C GLU A 257 -22.42 -15.04 1.16
N ARG A 258 -21.12 -15.12 1.46
CA ARG A 258 -20.02 -14.86 0.51
C ARG A 258 -20.10 -15.67 -0.78
N ARG A 259 -20.47 -16.94 -0.66
CA ARG A 259 -20.66 -17.87 -1.78
C ARG A 259 -21.73 -17.44 -2.79
N PHE A 260 -22.68 -16.58 -2.39
CA PHE A 260 -23.76 -16.11 -3.25
C PHE A 260 -23.68 -14.62 -3.57
N ALA A 261 -23.16 -13.80 -2.66
CA ALA A 261 -23.21 -12.33 -2.75
C ALA A 261 -22.57 -11.73 -4.01
N ARG A 262 -21.60 -12.41 -4.64
CA ARG A 262 -20.86 -11.88 -5.80
C ARG A 262 -21.54 -12.12 -7.14
N ASN A 263 -22.44 -13.09 -7.21
CA ASN A 263 -23.01 -13.55 -8.48
C ASN A 263 -24.39 -12.96 -8.75
N LEU A 264 -24.73 -11.85 -8.10
CA LEU A 264 -26.01 -11.17 -8.28
C LEU A 264 -25.81 -9.70 -8.65
N VAL A 265 -26.82 -9.13 -9.28
CA VAL A 265 -26.94 -7.69 -9.50
C VAL A 265 -28.32 -7.20 -9.06
N LYS A 266 -28.37 -5.98 -8.54
CA LYS A 266 -29.60 -5.33 -8.10
C LYS A 266 -30.05 -4.34 -9.17
N ALA A 267 -31.07 -4.70 -9.94
CA ALA A 267 -31.65 -3.84 -10.95
C ALA A 267 -32.64 -2.83 -10.33
N PRO A 268 -32.90 -1.69 -11.00
CA PRO A 268 -33.96 -0.78 -10.60
C PRO A 268 -35.32 -1.49 -10.53
N GLN A 269 -36.03 -1.35 -9.41
CA GLN A 269 -37.31 -2.03 -9.19
C GLN A 269 -38.32 -1.83 -10.32
N ARG A 270 -38.41 -0.60 -10.86
CA ARG A 270 -39.33 -0.24 -11.94
C ARG A 270 -39.14 -1.06 -13.22
N TRP A 271 -37.96 -1.62 -13.46
CA TRP A 271 -37.69 -2.30 -14.72
C TRP A 271 -38.59 -3.49 -14.99
N PHE A 272 -38.78 -4.33 -13.98
CA PHE A 272 -39.57 -5.55 -14.12
C PHE A 272 -40.29 -5.96 -12.86
N ASN A 273 -40.33 -5.11 -11.83
CA ASN A 273 -41.01 -5.38 -10.58
C ASN A 273 -41.65 -4.09 -10.01
N ALA A 274 -42.15 -3.25 -10.93
CA ALA A 274 -42.72 -1.95 -10.61
C ALA A 274 -44.03 -2.09 -9.82
N TYR A 275 -44.24 -1.21 -8.85
CA TYR A 275 -45.54 -1.10 -8.18
C TYR A 275 -46.49 -0.19 -8.94
N GLN A 276 -47.79 -0.38 -8.71
CA GLN A 276 -48.80 0.48 -9.32
C GLN A 276 -48.60 1.95 -8.89
N GLY A 277 -48.81 2.87 -9.84
CA GLY A 277 -48.97 4.29 -9.59
C GLY A 277 -50.44 4.67 -9.47
N GLU A 278 -50.78 5.59 -8.56
CA GLU A 278 -52.09 6.24 -8.57
C GLU A 278 -52.09 7.38 -9.60
N HIS A 279 -53.17 7.51 -10.38
CA HIS A 279 -53.19 8.31 -11.61
C HIS A 279 -53.00 9.83 -11.41
N ASN A 280 -53.06 10.31 -10.17
CA ASN A 280 -53.07 11.74 -9.83
C ASN A 280 -51.89 12.17 -8.94
N GLU A 281 -50.87 11.33 -8.77
CA GLU A 281 -49.71 11.62 -7.93
C GLU A 281 -48.42 11.68 -8.75
N THR A 282 -47.43 12.44 -8.26
CA THR A 282 -46.07 12.39 -8.79
C THR A 282 -45.54 10.96 -8.60
N LEU A 283 -45.40 10.21 -9.69
CA LEU A 283 -44.96 8.82 -9.66
C LEU A 283 -43.59 8.69 -8.99
N ALA A 284 -43.53 7.86 -7.95
CA ALA A 284 -42.29 7.51 -7.28
C ALA A 284 -41.36 6.71 -8.22
N PRO A 285 -40.04 6.66 -7.97
CA PRO A 285 -39.09 5.95 -8.84
C PRO A 285 -39.39 4.45 -9.05
N PHE A 286 -40.04 3.80 -8.08
CA PHE A 286 -40.41 2.38 -8.12
C PHE A 286 -41.78 2.11 -8.74
N GLN A 287 -42.54 3.15 -9.08
CA GLN A 287 -43.88 3.02 -9.65
C GLN A 287 -43.84 2.94 -11.18
N VAL A 288 -44.79 2.19 -11.72
CA VAL A 288 -44.93 1.93 -13.15
C VAL A 288 -45.31 3.20 -13.92
N ARG A 289 -44.74 3.33 -15.10
CA ARG A 289 -44.93 4.44 -16.04
C ARG A 289 -45.42 3.93 -17.39
N ARG A 290 -45.89 4.86 -18.20
CA ARG A 290 -46.19 4.61 -19.61
C ARG A 290 -44.95 4.08 -20.34
N GLY A 291 -45.11 3.00 -21.09
CA GLY A 291 -44.01 2.31 -21.76
C GLY A 291 -43.25 1.28 -20.91
N ASP A 292 -43.53 1.17 -19.61
CA ASP A 292 -42.87 0.19 -18.74
C ASP A 292 -43.35 -1.24 -19.03
N PHE A 293 -42.48 -2.21 -18.70
CA PHE A 293 -42.67 -3.62 -19.02
C PHE A 293 -43.89 -4.26 -18.33
N LEU A 294 -43.97 -4.18 -16.99
CA LEU A 294 -45.01 -4.83 -16.20
C LEU A 294 -45.28 -4.11 -14.88
N VAL A 295 -46.40 -4.43 -14.24
CA VAL A 295 -46.77 -4.00 -12.88
C VAL A 295 -46.99 -5.21 -11.96
N HIS A 296 -46.53 -5.11 -10.72
CA HIS A 296 -46.63 -6.14 -9.68
C HIS A 296 -47.53 -5.68 -8.53
N PHE A 297 -48.40 -6.57 -8.06
CA PHE A 297 -49.40 -6.31 -7.00
C PHE A 297 -49.03 -6.95 -5.65
N ALA A 298 -47.74 -6.90 -5.28
CA ALA A 298 -47.25 -7.37 -3.99
C ALA A 298 -47.84 -6.57 -2.82
N GLY A 299 -48.30 -7.30 -1.79
CA GLY A 299 -48.75 -6.68 -0.53
C GLY A 299 -49.96 -5.75 -0.63
N VAL A 300 -50.62 -5.62 -1.78
CA VAL A 300 -51.74 -4.70 -1.95
C VAL A 300 -53.06 -5.32 -1.44
N GLY A 301 -53.86 -4.50 -0.75
CA GLY A 301 -55.24 -4.85 -0.42
C GLY A 301 -56.15 -4.86 -1.65
N ASP A 302 -57.18 -5.71 -1.64
CA ASP A 302 -58.11 -5.93 -2.76
C ASP A 302 -57.38 -6.18 -4.09
N ARG A 303 -56.36 -7.05 -4.02
CA ARG A 303 -55.45 -7.36 -5.12
C ARG A 303 -56.18 -7.66 -6.43
N GLU A 304 -57.22 -8.49 -6.39
CA GLU A 304 -57.95 -8.85 -7.60
C GLU A 304 -58.65 -7.66 -8.26
N ALA A 305 -59.26 -6.76 -7.50
CA ALA A 305 -59.90 -5.59 -8.07
C ALA A 305 -58.87 -4.65 -8.72
N ARG A 306 -57.71 -4.47 -8.06
CA ARG A 306 -56.60 -3.68 -8.60
C ARG A 306 -56.02 -4.32 -9.86
N MET A 307 -55.80 -5.63 -9.85
CA MET A 307 -55.38 -6.35 -11.05
C MET A 307 -56.38 -6.18 -12.19
N ARG A 308 -57.70 -6.31 -11.93
CA ARG A 308 -58.73 -6.10 -12.97
C ARG A 308 -58.65 -4.70 -13.59
N TYR A 309 -58.39 -3.67 -12.79
CA TYR A 309 -58.20 -2.31 -13.31
C TYR A 309 -57.06 -2.23 -14.34
N TRP A 310 -55.90 -2.78 -13.99
CA TRP A 310 -54.73 -2.77 -14.88
C TRP A 310 -54.86 -3.74 -16.05
N LEU A 311 -55.52 -4.88 -15.87
CA LEU A 311 -55.86 -5.81 -16.95
C LEU A 311 -56.77 -5.17 -17.98
N ASN A 312 -57.82 -4.47 -17.54
CA ASN A 312 -58.70 -3.73 -18.45
C ASN A 312 -57.93 -2.66 -19.24
N ARG A 313 -56.82 -2.14 -18.69
CA ARG A 313 -55.96 -1.17 -19.38
C ARG A 313 -55.00 -1.85 -20.35
N ALA A 314 -54.35 -2.94 -19.94
CA ALA A 314 -53.45 -3.72 -20.79
C ALA A 314 -54.18 -4.28 -22.01
N GLU A 315 -55.41 -4.81 -21.82
CA GLU A 315 -56.25 -5.37 -22.89
C GLU A 315 -56.76 -4.33 -23.90
N GLN A 316 -56.57 -3.02 -23.64
CA GLN A 316 -56.88 -1.96 -24.61
C GLN A 316 -55.75 -1.73 -25.62
N HIS A 317 -54.55 -2.28 -25.40
CA HIS A 317 -53.38 -2.11 -26.29
C HIS A 317 -53.13 -0.64 -26.67
N LEU A 318 -53.16 0.25 -25.67
CA LEU A 318 -53.03 1.68 -25.91
C LEU A 318 -51.60 2.04 -26.38
N PRO A 319 -51.43 2.84 -27.45
CA PRO A 319 -50.10 3.17 -28.00
C PRO A 319 -49.17 3.90 -27.02
N ASP A 320 -49.73 4.60 -26.03
CA ASP A 320 -48.95 5.27 -24.99
C ASP A 320 -48.46 4.31 -23.88
N TRP A 321 -48.94 3.07 -23.85
CA TRP A 321 -48.45 2.00 -22.96
C TRP A 321 -47.57 1.00 -23.70
N GLU A 322 -47.91 0.67 -24.95
CA GLU A 322 -47.15 -0.27 -25.78
C GLU A 322 -46.15 0.46 -26.68
N ILE A 323 -45.12 1.03 -26.08
CA ILE A 323 -44.07 1.79 -26.77
C ILE A 323 -42.95 0.84 -27.19
N GLU A 324 -42.47 0.92 -28.44
CA GLU A 324 -41.34 0.11 -28.88
C GLU A 324 -40.11 0.30 -27.97
N TYR A 325 -39.38 -0.79 -27.67
CA TYR A 325 -38.22 -0.77 -26.77
C TYR A 325 -37.26 0.39 -27.05
N LYS A 326 -36.91 0.63 -28.32
CA LYS A 326 -35.98 1.69 -28.75
C LYS A 326 -36.48 3.12 -28.47
N GLN A 327 -37.78 3.30 -28.30
CA GLN A 327 -38.44 4.59 -28.05
C GLN A 327 -38.73 4.81 -26.56
N THR A 328 -38.54 3.80 -25.72
CA THR A 328 -38.62 3.93 -24.26
C THR A 328 -37.34 4.51 -23.67
N SER A 329 -37.34 4.76 -22.35
CA SER A 329 -36.12 5.14 -21.63
C SER A 329 -35.19 3.95 -21.32
N TYR A 330 -35.66 2.70 -21.45
CA TYR A 330 -34.90 1.51 -21.11
C TYR A 330 -33.54 1.39 -21.82
N PRO A 331 -33.40 1.62 -23.14
CA PRO A 331 -32.10 1.44 -23.80
C PRO A 331 -30.98 2.29 -23.20
N MET A 332 -31.30 3.53 -22.81
CA MET A 332 -30.34 4.43 -22.17
C MET A 332 -30.09 4.00 -20.72
N GLU A 333 -31.15 3.76 -19.94
CA GLU A 333 -31.03 3.34 -18.54
C GLU A 333 -30.24 2.03 -18.38
N VAL A 334 -30.53 1.03 -19.21
CA VAL A 334 -29.85 -0.27 -19.21
C VAL A 334 -28.39 -0.12 -19.55
N ARG A 335 -28.06 0.65 -20.59
CA ARG A 335 -26.67 0.89 -20.98
C ARG A 335 -25.89 1.58 -19.86
N ASP A 336 -26.46 2.63 -19.30
CA ASP A 336 -25.81 3.43 -18.26
C ASP A 336 -25.61 2.58 -16.99
N PHE A 337 -26.61 1.79 -16.61
CA PHE A 337 -26.53 0.82 -15.51
C PHE A 337 -25.41 -0.22 -15.70
N TRP A 338 -25.36 -0.91 -16.85
CA TRP A 338 -24.31 -1.91 -17.08
C TRP A 338 -22.91 -1.29 -17.19
N THR A 339 -22.82 -0.03 -17.64
CA THR A 339 -21.56 0.73 -17.62
C THR A 339 -21.11 1.01 -16.19
N GLU A 340 -22.02 1.42 -15.31
CA GLU A 340 -21.73 1.64 -13.89
C GLU A 340 -21.28 0.35 -13.21
N VAL A 341 -22.00 -0.76 -13.44
CA VAL A 341 -21.62 -2.09 -12.92
C VAL A 341 -20.24 -2.52 -13.42
N ALA A 342 -19.90 -2.28 -14.68
CA ALA A 342 -18.56 -2.56 -15.22
C ALA A 342 -17.47 -1.76 -14.50
N VAL A 343 -17.70 -0.46 -14.26
CA VAL A 343 -16.76 0.41 -13.54
C VAL A 343 -16.53 -0.07 -12.11
N GLU A 344 -17.60 -0.45 -11.39
CA GLU A 344 -17.48 -1.00 -10.04
C GLU A 344 -16.69 -2.31 -10.01
N LYS A 345 -16.95 -3.21 -10.96
CA LYS A 345 -16.22 -4.48 -11.10
C LYS A 345 -14.75 -4.26 -11.40
N ASP A 346 -14.41 -3.36 -12.32
CA ASP A 346 -13.02 -3.01 -12.63
C ASP A 346 -12.29 -2.40 -11.43
N ALA A 347 -12.95 -1.48 -10.70
CA ALA A 347 -12.41 -0.89 -9.49
C ALA A 347 -12.12 -1.96 -8.42
N ARG A 348 -13.05 -2.90 -8.22
CA ARG A 348 -12.88 -4.03 -7.30
C ARG A 348 -11.73 -4.94 -7.73
N ARG A 349 -11.63 -5.28 -9.03
CA ARG A 349 -10.53 -6.09 -9.59
C ARG A 349 -9.17 -5.44 -9.35
N LYS A 350 -9.03 -4.16 -9.69
CA LYS A 350 -7.80 -3.39 -9.45
C LYS A 350 -7.44 -3.33 -7.97
N ARG A 351 -8.43 -3.13 -7.09
CA ARG A 351 -8.20 -3.17 -5.64
C ARG A 351 -7.69 -4.54 -5.19
N LEU A 352 -8.29 -5.63 -5.68
CA LEU A 352 -7.84 -6.98 -5.37
C LEU A 352 -6.40 -7.23 -5.85
N GLU A 353 -6.05 -6.82 -7.06
CA GLU A 353 -4.68 -6.93 -7.60
C GLU A 353 -3.68 -6.16 -6.73
N ASN A 354 -4.00 -4.92 -6.34
CA ASN A 354 -3.16 -4.11 -5.47
C ASN A 354 -2.96 -4.75 -4.09
N VAL A 355 -4.04 -5.29 -3.49
CA VAL A 355 -3.96 -5.97 -2.20
C VAL A 355 -3.11 -7.24 -2.30
N LYS A 356 -3.25 -8.03 -3.38
CA LYS A 356 -2.42 -9.21 -3.63
C LYS A 356 -0.94 -8.86 -3.82
N ALA A 357 -0.64 -7.76 -4.51
CA ALA A 357 0.74 -7.27 -4.63
C ALA A 357 1.33 -6.91 -3.25
N ARG A 358 0.56 -6.19 -2.41
CA ARG A 358 0.97 -5.86 -1.03
C ARG A 358 1.18 -7.10 -0.16
N VAL A 359 0.39 -8.15 -0.33
CA VAL A 359 0.60 -9.43 0.36
C VAL A 359 1.96 -10.01 -0.01
N LYS A 360 2.27 -10.08 -1.30
CA LYS A 360 3.55 -10.60 -1.78
C LYS A 360 4.74 -9.80 -1.24
N ASP A 361 4.65 -8.46 -1.28
CA ASP A 361 5.68 -7.57 -0.74
C ASP A 361 5.85 -7.77 0.78
N MET A 362 4.75 -8.00 1.49
CA MET A 362 4.76 -8.26 2.93
C MET A 362 5.39 -9.61 3.28
N GLU A 363 5.06 -10.67 2.52
CA GLU A 363 5.66 -12.00 2.70
C GLU A 363 7.19 -11.95 2.50
N GLU A 364 7.66 -11.31 1.43
CA GLU A 364 9.11 -11.15 1.17
C GLU A 364 9.79 -10.34 2.27
N LEU A 365 9.14 -9.27 2.75
CA LEU A 365 9.66 -8.45 3.83
C LEU A 365 9.76 -9.23 5.16
N VAL A 366 8.73 -10.01 5.49
CA VAL A 366 8.70 -10.85 6.70
C VAL A 366 9.80 -11.90 6.65
N GLU A 367 9.94 -12.62 5.53
CA GLU A 367 10.99 -13.63 5.36
C GLU A 367 12.39 -13.04 5.52
N LYS A 368 12.65 -11.89 4.87
CA LYS A 368 13.93 -11.20 4.96
C LYS A 368 14.24 -10.78 6.40
N ARG A 369 13.26 -10.17 7.10
CA ARG A 369 13.50 -9.67 8.46
C ARG A 369 13.62 -10.78 9.50
N LEU A 370 12.88 -11.88 9.34
CA LEU A 370 13.08 -13.07 10.15
C LEU A 370 14.51 -13.58 9.97
N GLY A 371 14.97 -13.79 8.74
CA GLY A 371 16.34 -14.26 8.49
C GLY A 371 17.45 -13.37 9.11
N GLU A 372 17.21 -12.07 9.25
CA GLU A 372 18.19 -11.13 9.82
C GLU A 372 18.10 -10.94 11.34
N PHE A 373 16.93 -11.13 11.95
CA PHE A 373 16.65 -10.69 13.32
C PHE A 373 15.88 -11.70 14.18
N GLU A 374 15.68 -12.94 13.69
CA GLU A 374 14.96 -14.00 14.40
C GLU A 374 15.47 -14.22 15.83
N GLU A 375 16.79 -14.31 16.03
CA GLU A 375 17.38 -14.53 17.36
C GLU A 375 17.10 -13.42 18.39
N ARG A 376 16.59 -12.25 17.94
CA ARG A 376 16.33 -11.08 18.78
C ARG A 376 14.86 -10.89 19.15
N LEU A 377 13.99 -11.77 18.67
CA LEU A 377 12.58 -11.82 19.03
C LEU A 377 12.37 -12.75 20.24
N SER A 378 11.40 -12.43 21.08
CA SER A 378 10.88 -13.38 22.06
C SER A 378 10.11 -14.51 21.37
N GLU A 379 9.99 -15.67 22.02
CA GLU A 379 9.24 -16.80 21.47
C GLU A 379 7.76 -16.46 21.20
N GLU A 380 7.13 -15.65 22.06
CA GLU A 380 5.75 -15.18 21.85
C GLU A 380 5.60 -14.27 20.60
N GLU A 381 6.59 -13.42 20.32
CA GLU A 381 6.56 -12.55 19.14
C GLU A 381 6.80 -13.34 17.85
N LYS A 382 7.67 -14.35 17.90
CA LYS A 382 7.89 -15.27 16.77
C LYS A 382 6.62 -16.06 16.46
N GLU A 383 5.98 -16.61 17.48
CA GLU A 383 4.75 -17.39 17.33
C GLU A 383 3.66 -16.56 16.65
N LYS A 384 3.37 -15.35 17.15
CA LYS A 384 2.36 -14.44 16.55
C LYS A 384 2.66 -14.10 15.09
N LEU A 385 3.92 -13.87 14.75
CA LEU A 385 4.33 -13.51 13.39
C LEU A 385 4.19 -14.70 12.43
N VAL A 386 4.59 -15.90 12.88
CA VAL A 386 4.45 -17.15 12.10
C VAL A 386 2.99 -17.52 11.93
N GLU A 387 2.18 -17.42 12.98
CA GLU A 387 0.73 -17.63 12.93
C GLU A 387 0.06 -16.66 11.96
N GLY A 388 0.36 -15.36 12.07
CA GLY A 388 -0.18 -14.33 11.18
C GLY A 388 0.17 -14.59 9.71
N ARG A 389 1.43 -14.99 9.44
CA ARG A 389 1.87 -15.36 8.08
C ARG A 389 1.13 -16.58 7.56
N ASN A 390 1.03 -17.64 8.36
CA ASN A 390 0.35 -18.87 7.97
C ASN A 390 -1.14 -18.63 7.73
N HIS A 391 -1.78 -17.78 8.53
CA HIS A 391 -3.18 -17.39 8.35
C HIS A 391 -3.39 -16.60 7.05
N LEU A 392 -2.51 -15.64 6.76
CA LEU A 392 -2.57 -14.89 5.50
C LEU A 392 -2.39 -15.82 4.29
N LYS A 393 -1.49 -16.79 4.37
CA LYS A 393 -1.28 -17.80 3.33
C LYS A 393 -2.51 -18.68 3.12
N ASP A 394 -3.13 -19.18 4.20
CA ASP A 394 -4.37 -19.95 4.14
C ASP A 394 -5.52 -19.15 3.51
N VAL A 395 -5.63 -17.86 3.83
CA VAL A 395 -6.61 -16.94 3.21
C VAL A 395 -6.36 -16.76 1.71
N MET A 396 -5.10 -16.76 1.28
CA MET A 396 -4.71 -16.66 -0.13
C MET A 396 -4.88 -17.97 -0.91
N GLU A 397 -4.82 -19.13 -0.25
CA GLU A 397 -5.04 -20.45 -0.85
C GLU A 397 -6.53 -20.78 -1.02
N LYS A 398 -7.37 -20.34 -0.08
CA LYS A 398 -8.83 -20.58 -0.12
C LYS A 398 -9.51 -19.75 -1.21
N GLU A 399 -10.20 -20.45 -2.13
CA GLU A 399 -10.87 -19.84 -3.29
C GLU A 399 -11.89 -18.76 -2.92
N GLU A 400 -12.65 -18.96 -1.85
CA GLU A 400 -13.65 -17.99 -1.41
C GLU A 400 -13.02 -16.69 -0.88
N SER A 401 -11.87 -16.77 -0.20
CA SER A 401 -11.24 -15.63 0.47
C SER A 401 -10.18 -14.91 -0.35
N ARG A 402 -9.54 -15.58 -1.31
CA ARG A 402 -8.53 -14.99 -2.22
C ARG A 402 -9.07 -13.93 -3.18
N GLU A 403 -10.36 -13.68 -3.16
CA GLU A 403 -11.09 -12.72 -4.00
C GLU A 403 -11.79 -11.62 -3.17
N GLU A 404 -11.46 -11.52 -1.88
CA GLU A 404 -12.00 -10.53 -0.94
C GLU A 404 -10.94 -9.51 -0.56
N PRO A 405 -10.91 -8.34 -1.22
CA PRO A 405 -9.89 -7.34 -0.91
C PRO A 405 -9.98 -6.88 0.56
N ASP A 406 -11.17 -6.71 1.12
CA ASP A 406 -11.36 -6.29 2.52
C ASP A 406 -10.79 -7.28 3.54
N ARG A 407 -11.05 -8.58 3.35
CA ARG A 407 -10.56 -9.62 4.26
C ARG A 407 -9.05 -9.77 4.17
N ILE A 408 -8.51 -9.78 2.95
CA ILE A 408 -7.06 -9.87 2.76
C ILE A 408 -6.38 -8.65 3.38
N GLU A 409 -6.99 -7.47 3.26
CA GLU A 409 -6.50 -6.23 3.87
C GLU A 409 -6.55 -6.26 5.40
N GLU A 410 -7.62 -6.81 6.00
CA GLU A 410 -7.72 -7.02 7.45
C GLU A 410 -6.61 -7.96 7.97
N GLU A 411 -6.38 -9.08 7.29
CA GLU A 411 -5.31 -10.02 7.68
C GLU A 411 -3.92 -9.45 7.43
N LEU A 412 -3.74 -8.68 6.36
CA LEU A 412 -2.50 -7.96 6.11
C LEU A 412 -2.22 -6.92 7.20
N GLN A 413 -3.25 -6.24 7.71
CA GLN A 413 -3.11 -5.32 8.84
C GLN A 413 -2.69 -6.06 10.13
N LYS A 414 -3.30 -7.21 10.43
CA LYS A 414 -2.90 -8.04 11.58
C LYS A 414 -1.44 -8.48 11.48
N LEU A 415 -0.99 -8.90 10.29
CA LEU A 415 0.41 -9.26 10.07
C LEU A 415 1.34 -8.05 10.21
N GLN A 416 0.96 -6.89 9.70
CA GLN A 416 1.71 -5.63 9.88
C GLN A 416 1.87 -5.27 11.36
N GLU A 417 0.83 -5.45 12.16
CA GLU A 417 0.87 -5.21 13.61
C GLU A 417 1.79 -6.20 14.32
N ALA A 418 1.72 -7.49 13.96
CA ALA A 418 2.63 -8.52 14.48
C ALA A 418 4.10 -8.24 14.10
N MET A 419 4.35 -7.55 12.97
CA MET A 419 5.69 -7.21 12.51
C MET A 419 6.33 -6.02 13.24
N LYS A 420 5.56 -5.22 14.01
CA LYS A 420 6.07 -4.01 14.68
C LYS A 420 7.32 -4.26 15.55
N PRO A 421 7.37 -5.26 16.45
CA PRO A 421 8.55 -5.50 17.29
C PRO A 421 9.80 -5.83 16.46
N LEU A 422 9.63 -6.65 15.42
CA LEU A 422 10.69 -7.00 14.48
C LEU A 422 11.21 -5.76 13.72
N ASN A 423 10.30 -4.86 13.36
CA ASN A 423 10.66 -3.61 12.72
C ASN A 423 11.47 -2.68 13.64
N GLU A 424 11.06 -2.56 14.90
CA GLU A 424 11.80 -1.80 15.90
C GLU A 424 13.21 -2.36 16.16
N GLN A 425 13.35 -3.69 16.20
CA GLN A 425 14.66 -4.34 16.37
C GLN A 425 15.60 -4.05 15.18
N ALA A 426 15.07 -4.11 13.96
CA ALA A 426 15.82 -3.74 12.76
C ALA A 426 16.24 -2.26 12.78
N GLU A 427 15.37 -1.36 13.21
CA GLU A 427 15.70 0.06 13.36
C GLU A 427 16.78 0.31 14.41
N ARG A 428 16.69 -0.37 15.57
CA ARG A 428 17.73 -0.29 16.61
C ARG A 428 19.07 -0.79 16.08
N ALA A 429 19.09 -1.90 15.36
CA ALA A 429 20.31 -2.43 14.76
C ALA A 429 20.93 -1.47 13.74
N ASN A 430 20.11 -0.83 12.90
CA ASN A 430 20.56 0.15 11.93
C ASN A 430 21.14 1.41 12.61
N LYS A 431 20.52 1.88 13.70
CA LYS A 431 21.04 3.00 14.51
C LYS A 431 22.40 2.68 15.13
N VAL A 432 22.59 1.46 15.64
CA VAL A 432 23.87 1.02 16.21
C VAL A 432 24.95 1.01 15.13
N LEU A 433 24.68 0.40 13.96
CA LEU A 433 25.64 0.37 12.86
C LEU A 433 26.02 1.78 12.39
N MET A 434 25.05 2.70 12.31
CA MET A 434 25.32 4.08 11.93
C MET A 434 26.16 4.83 12.95
N LYS A 435 25.94 4.56 14.25
CA LYS A 435 26.80 5.10 15.31
C LYS A 435 28.22 4.55 15.21
N GLU A 436 28.38 3.25 14.94
CA GLU A 436 29.69 2.64 14.74
C GLU A 436 30.43 3.21 13.54
N ALA A 437 29.72 3.46 12.43
CA ALA A 437 30.27 4.13 11.26
C ALA A 437 30.74 5.55 11.59
N GLN A 438 29.92 6.33 12.31
CA GLN A 438 30.27 7.69 12.72
C GLN A 438 31.48 7.71 13.66
N ASP A 439 31.55 6.81 14.63
CA ASP A 439 32.66 6.71 15.57
C ASP A 439 33.97 6.33 14.85
N ALA A 440 33.91 5.40 13.89
CA ALA A 440 35.06 5.01 13.08
C ALA A 440 35.55 6.16 12.20
N ILE A 441 34.64 6.85 11.50
CA ILE A 441 34.94 8.04 10.69
C ILE A 441 35.60 9.12 11.55
N PHE A 442 35.04 9.41 12.73
CA PHE A 442 35.54 10.47 13.59
C PHE A 442 36.95 10.18 14.11
N LYS A 443 37.19 8.96 14.61
CA LYS A 443 38.51 8.54 15.10
C LYS A 443 39.57 8.60 14.00
N ALA A 444 39.26 8.04 12.83
CA ALA A 444 40.16 8.07 11.69
C ALA A 444 40.49 9.49 11.25
N GLN A 445 39.47 10.37 11.11
CA GLN A 445 39.68 11.77 10.75
C GLN A 445 40.50 12.56 11.75
N ASP A 446 40.26 12.38 13.05
CA ASP A 446 41.02 13.10 14.07
C ASP A 446 42.50 12.72 14.04
N THR A 447 42.81 11.44 13.82
CA THR A 447 44.19 10.97 13.66
C THR A 447 44.81 11.46 12.36
N THR A 448 44.19 11.25 11.19
CA THR A 448 44.77 11.70 9.91
C THR A 448 44.96 13.22 9.88
N MET A 449 44.05 14.03 10.45
CA MET A 449 44.21 15.49 10.53
C MET A 449 45.31 15.98 11.48
N LYS A 450 45.66 15.21 12.52
CA LYS A 450 46.70 15.59 13.50
C LYS A 450 48.11 15.38 12.93
N TYR A 451 48.31 14.31 12.17
CA TYR A 451 49.63 13.91 11.64
C TYR A 451 49.81 14.20 10.16
N THR A 452 48.85 14.91 9.52
CA THR A 452 48.98 15.37 8.13
C THR A 452 50.28 16.15 7.93
N GLY A 453 51.09 15.74 6.96
CA GLY A 453 52.41 16.35 6.70
C GLY A 453 53.57 15.73 7.49
N THR A 454 53.35 14.58 8.14
CA THR A 454 54.42 13.78 8.77
C THR A 454 54.85 12.69 7.77
N SER A 455 56.06 12.80 7.22
CA SER A 455 56.60 11.91 6.17
C SER A 455 56.64 10.43 6.55
N GLU A 456 56.78 10.13 7.84
CA GLU A 456 57.00 8.79 8.37
C GLU A 456 55.71 7.94 8.45
N VAL A 457 54.55 8.58 8.31
CA VAL A 457 53.21 7.93 8.32
C VAL A 457 52.36 8.34 7.11
N GLU A 458 52.95 8.96 6.10
CA GLU A 458 52.21 9.53 4.97
C GLU A 458 51.47 8.46 4.15
N ASN A 459 52.07 7.28 3.98
CA ASN A 459 51.45 6.13 3.30
C ASN A 459 50.22 5.61 4.07
N GLU A 460 50.32 5.44 5.38
CA GLU A 460 49.20 4.97 6.22
C GLU A 460 48.10 6.01 6.34
N ILE A 461 48.44 7.30 6.29
CA ILE A 461 47.47 8.39 6.20
C ILE A 461 46.70 8.30 4.88
N THR A 462 47.39 8.11 3.74
CA THR A 462 46.72 7.98 2.44
C THR A 462 45.79 6.78 2.39
N GLU A 463 46.23 5.62 2.89
CA GLU A 463 45.40 4.41 2.94
C GLU A 463 44.18 4.60 3.85
N THR A 464 44.36 5.22 5.02
CA THR A 464 43.25 5.52 5.94
C THR A 464 42.26 6.52 5.33
N ASP A 465 42.73 7.56 4.62
CA ASP A 465 41.87 8.57 3.98
C ASP A 465 41.08 8.00 2.79
N GLU A 466 41.64 7.04 2.04
CA GLU A 466 40.91 6.31 1.00
C GLU A 466 39.75 5.50 1.59
N LYS A 467 40.02 4.70 2.63
CA LYS A 467 38.98 3.90 3.32
C LYS A 467 37.93 4.79 3.99
N LEU A 468 38.36 5.92 4.56
CA LEU A 468 37.49 6.92 5.16
C LEU A 468 36.53 7.53 4.13
N SER A 469 37.02 7.85 2.94
CA SER A 469 36.22 8.43 1.85
C SER A 469 35.17 7.44 1.37
N ARG A 470 35.56 6.16 1.18
CA ARG A 470 34.65 5.07 0.82
C ARG A 470 33.51 4.90 1.82
N LEU A 471 33.81 4.86 3.14
CA LEU A 471 32.79 4.72 4.17
C LEU A 471 31.84 5.93 4.21
N LYS A 472 32.36 7.16 4.05
CA LYS A 472 31.52 8.36 3.99
C LYS A 472 30.55 8.34 2.82
N GLU A 473 31.01 7.95 1.63
CA GLU A 473 30.15 7.82 0.45
C GLU A 473 29.03 6.81 0.69
N LEU A 474 29.36 5.63 1.22
CA LEU A 474 28.38 4.58 1.53
C LEU A 474 27.32 5.05 2.55
N VAL A 475 27.72 5.79 3.59
CA VAL A 475 26.80 6.31 4.61
C VAL A 475 25.94 7.48 4.10
N LEU A 476 26.37 8.18 3.04
CA LEU A 476 25.65 9.31 2.45
C LEU A 476 24.64 8.89 1.36
N GLN A 477 24.70 7.67 0.85
CA GLN A 477 23.73 7.12 -0.11
C GLN A 477 22.35 7.01 0.52
N SER A 478 21.28 7.24 -0.26
CA SER A 478 19.88 7.13 0.18
C SER A 478 19.45 5.71 0.58
N SER A 479 20.13 4.69 0.05
CA SER A 479 19.94 3.28 0.38
C SER A 479 21.28 2.58 0.48
N TRP A 480 21.64 2.09 1.67
CA TRP A 480 22.91 1.41 1.94
C TRP A 480 22.65 -0.05 2.33
N LYS A 481 23.54 -0.95 1.93
CA LYS A 481 23.47 -2.35 2.36
C LYS A 481 24.26 -2.54 3.64
N LYS A 482 23.66 -3.23 4.60
CA LYS A 482 24.21 -3.48 5.93
C LYS A 482 25.58 -4.18 5.91
N SER A 483 25.75 -5.17 5.02
CA SER A 483 27.02 -5.89 4.85
C SER A 483 28.13 -4.96 4.34
N GLU A 484 27.87 -4.21 3.27
CA GLU A 484 28.85 -3.30 2.67
C GLU A 484 29.29 -2.19 3.64
N VAL A 485 28.36 -1.65 4.45
CA VAL A 485 28.70 -0.69 5.50
C VAL A 485 29.55 -1.32 6.58
N LYS A 486 29.19 -2.54 7.04
CA LYS A 486 29.95 -3.25 8.09
C LYS A 486 31.38 -3.57 7.62
N ASP A 487 31.53 -4.10 6.42
CA ASP A 487 32.84 -4.44 5.85
C ASP A 487 33.70 -3.17 5.70
N SER A 488 33.10 -2.06 5.26
CA SER A 488 33.79 -0.77 5.13
C SER A 488 34.18 -0.15 6.49
N ILE A 489 33.37 -0.34 7.54
CA ILE A 489 33.74 0.02 8.92
C ILE A 489 34.96 -0.78 9.37
N ASP A 490 34.96 -2.10 9.13
CA ASP A 490 36.04 -2.98 9.56
C ASP A 490 37.34 -2.71 8.79
N GLU A 491 37.26 -2.46 7.48
CA GLU A 491 38.41 -2.00 6.67
C GLU A 491 38.99 -0.68 7.20
N LEU A 492 38.15 0.31 7.53
CA LEU A 492 38.60 1.58 8.08
C LEU A 492 39.25 1.41 9.46
N ARG A 493 38.68 0.57 10.32
CA ARG A 493 39.23 0.29 11.66
C ARG A 493 40.61 -0.38 11.56
N GLN A 494 40.79 -1.30 10.61
CA GLN A 494 42.08 -1.96 10.38
C GLN A 494 43.14 -0.95 9.92
N ALA A 495 42.82 -0.12 8.91
CA ALA A 495 43.73 0.92 8.44
C ALA A 495 44.08 1.94 9.55
N HIS A 496 43.08 2.38 10.32
CA HIS A 496 43.27 3.30 11.44
C HIS A 496 44.12 2.71 12.58
N ALA A 497 44.00 1.40 12.84
CA ALA A 497 44.80 0.72 13.86
C ALA A 497 46.29 0.71 13.48
N LEU A 498 46.61 0.39 12.22
CA LEU A 498 47.98 0.43 11.70
C LEU A 498 48.58 1.85 11.77
N LEU A 499 47.78 2.85 11.41
CA LEU A 499 48.18 4.25 11.55
C LEU A 499 48.42 4.63 13.01
N SER A 500 47.54 4.23 13.94
CA SER A 500 47.70 4.53 15.38
C SER A 500 48.97 3.91 15.97
N GLU A 501 49.29 2.67 15.63
CA GLU A 501 50.49 1.99 16.11
C GLU A 501 51.77 2.72 15.68
N LYS A 502 51.83 3.16 14.42
CA LYS A 502 52.96 3.95 13.93
C LYS A 502 53.04 5.34 14.54
N VAL A 503 51.88 5.98 14.72
CA VAL A 503 51.80 7.29 15.40
C VAL A 503 52.30 7.19 16.84
N GLU A 504 51.90 6.15 17.58
CA GLU A 504 52.34 5.92 18.96
C GLU A 504 53.86 5.68 19.02
N ALA A 505 54.40 4.86 18.11
CA ALA A 505 55.83 4.65 17.99
C ALA A 505 56.61 5.95 17.66
N LEU A 506 56.03 6.85 16.87
CA LEU A 506 56.62 8.18 16.59
C LEU A 506 56.58 9.10 17.80
N GLU A 507 55.48 9.10 18.56
CA GLU A 507 55.38 9.89 19.78
C GLU A 507 56.35 9.40 20.86
N ASP A 508 56.50 8.09 21.01
CA ASP A 508 57.46 7.50 21.94
C ASP A 508 58.90 7.76 21.51
N LYS A 509 59.21 7.70 20.21
CA LYS A 509 60.52 8.17 19.70
C LYS A 509 60.76 9.63 20.04
N LYS A 510 59.79 10.52 19.79
CA LYS A 510 59.92 11.95 20.11
C LYS A 510 60.08 12.19 21.60
N LYS A 511 59.35 11.47 22.47
CA LYS A 511 59.52 11.56 23.92
C LYS A 511 60.92 11.11 24.35
N ASN A 512 61.39 9.97 23.83
CA ASN A 512 62.73 9.45 24.14
C ASN A 512 63.84 10.38 23.62
N GLU A 513 63.66 11.01 22.47
CA GLU A 513 64.59 12.03 21.95
C GLU A 513 64.60 13.30 22.80
N VAL A 514 63.43 13.75 23.26
CA VAL A 514 63.33 14.89 24.18
C VAL A 514 63.93 14.57 25.54
N GLU A 515 63.74 13.36 26.08
CA GLU A 515 64.41 12.93 27.30
C GLU A 515 65.92 12.86 27.14
N LYS A 516 66.42 12.27 26.05
CA LYS A 516 67.85 12.25 25.74
C LYS A 516 68.42 13.65 25.56
N ALA A 517 67.70 14.56 24.89
CA ALA A 517 68.13 15.95 24.72
C ALA A 517 68.20 16.68 26.07
N LYS A 518 67.23 16.46 26.96
CA LYS A 518 67.26 16.99 28.33
C LYS A 518 68.41 16.42 29.15
N GLU A 519 68.68 15.12 29.06
CA GLU A 519 69.82 14.49 29.72
C GLU A 519 71.16 15.04 29.20
N GLU A 520 71.27 15.24 27.89
CA GLU A 520 72.45 15.82 27.24
C GLU A 520 72.65 17.29 27.63
N GLU A 521 71.57 18.08 27.73
CA GLU A 521 71.59 19.47 28.20
C GLU A 521 72.03 19.55 29.67
N ILE A 522 71.51 18.68 30.54
CA ILE A 522 71.95 18.54 31.94
C ILE A 522 73.44 18.15 32.01
N ARG A 523 73.90 17.28 31.11
CA ARG A 523 75.31 16.87 31.03
C ARG A 523 76.23 18.00 30.59
N GLN A 524 75.81 18.81 29.61
CA GLN A 524 76.57 19.98 29.18
C GLN A 524 76.65 21.06 30.27
N ALA A 525 75.53 21.34 30.96
CA ALA A 525 75.51 22.27 32.08
C ALA A 525 76.47 21.84 33.22
N ARG A 526 76.56 20.53 33.51
CA ARG A 526 77.55 20.00 34.47
C ARG A 526 79.00 20.22 34.03
N LEU A 527 79.30 20.01 32.74
CA LEU A 527 80.65 20.21 32.19
C LEU A 527 81.08 21.68 32.18
N GLU A 528 80.15 22.60 31.92
CA GLU A 528 80.41 24.05 32.02
C GLU A 528 80.65 24.48 33.46
N ALA A 529 79.83 24.02 34.41
CA ALA A 529 80.03 24.29 35.83
C ALA A 529 81.40 23.76 36.31
N GLU A 530 81.85 22.60 35.83
CA GLU A 530 83.16 22.04 36.18
C GLU A 530 84.32 22.84 35.57
N LYS A 531 84.15 23.41 34.38
CA LYS A 531 85.12 24.33 33.75
C LYS A 531 85.21 25.66 34.49
N GLU A 532 84.09 26.22 34.92
CA GLU A 532 84.07 27.45 35.73
C GLU A 532 84.74 27.23 37.08
N LEU A 533 84.49 26.10 37.75
CA LEU A 533 85.16 25.74 39.00
C LEU A 533 86.68 25.62 38.80
N LYS A 534 87.13 24.99 37.71
CA LYS A 534 88.56 24.90 37.36
C LYS A 534 89.17 26.26 37.01
N ALA A 535 88.41 27.16 36.40
CA ALA A 535 88.86 28.52 36.11
C ALA A 535 88.99 29.37 37.39
N GLN A 536 88.05 29.22 38.33
CA GLN A 536 88.13 29.86 39.65
C GLN A 536 89.34 29.35 40.46
N LEU A 537 89.56 28.04 40.51
CA LEU A 537 90.75 27.45 41.15
C LEU A 537 92.07 27.91 40.51
N LYS A 538 92.06 28.20 39.20
CA LYS A 538 93.24 28.71 38.48
C LYS A 538 93.45 30.21 38.73
N ALA A 539 92.38 30.98 38.90
CA ALA A 539 92.43 32.38 39.29
C ALA A 539 92.89 32.56 40.73
N GLU A 540 92.43 31.72 41.67
CA GLU A 540 92.92 31.70 43.05
C GLU A 540 94.43 31.42 43.10
N LYS A 541 94.92 30.43 42.35
CA LYS A 541 96.36 30.15 42.27
C LYS A 541 97.18 31.30 41.67
N ALA A 542 96.64 32.02 40.69
CA ALA A 542 97.30 33.18 40.11
C ALA A 542 97.38 34.37 41.08
N VAL A 543 96.35 34.55 41.92
CA VAL A 543 96.35 35.56 42.99
C VAL A 543 97.33 35.19 44.10
N GLU A 544 97.45 33.91 44.44
CA GLU A 544 98.44 33.39 45.41
C GLU A 544 99.89 33.62 44.94
N GLU A 545 100.17 33.37 43.65
CA GLU A 545 101.49 33.62 43.04
C GLU A 545 101.81 35.12 42.94
N GLU A 546 100.82 35.98 42.73
CA GLU A 546 101.00 37.44 42.69
C GLU A 546 101.22 38.04 44.10
N GLU A 547 100.58 37.48 45.14
CA GLU A 547 100.82 37.85 46.54
C GLU A 547 102.22 37.43 47.02
N GLU A 548 102.71 36.26 46.59
CA GLU A 548 104.10 35.83 46.86
C GLU A 548 105.13 36.73 46.17
N ALA A 549 104.86 37.18 44.94
CA ALA A 549 105.72 38.11 44.22
C ALA A 549 105.78 39.50 44.88
N LYS A 550 104.65 40.00 45.41
CA LYS A 550 104.60 41.27 46.17
C LYS A 550 105.35 41.20 47.50
N LYS A 551 105.20 40.10 48.26
CA LYS A 551 105.97 39.89 49.50
C LYS A 551 107.48 39.81 49.26
N LYS A 552 107.90 39.35 48.07
CA LYS A 552 109.32 39.29 47.68
C LYS A 552 109.87 40.68 47.31
N GLN A 553 109.08 41.52 46.63
CA GLN A 553 109.48 42.90 46.31
C GLN A 553 109.49 43.83 47.53
N GLU A 554 108.58 43.66 48.49
CA GLU A 554 108.61 44.44 49.74
C GLU A 554 109.85 44.13 50.60
N LYS A 555 110.25 42.85 50.69
CA LYS A 555 111.49 42.45 51.39
C LYS A 555 112.77 43.01 50.74
N GLU A 556 112.81 43.12 49.42
CA GLU A 556 113.96 43.74 48.71
C GLU A 556 113.99 45.27 48.87
N ALA A 557 112.82 45.92 48.99
CA ALA A 557 112.73 47.37 49.23
C ALA A 557 113.09 47.76 50.68
N GLU A 558 112.76 46.91 51.66
CA GLU A 558 113.16 47.10 53.07
C GLU A 558 114.66 46.87 53.29
N ALA A 559 115.26 45.87 52.61
CA ALA A 559 116.70 45.61 52.67
C ALA A 559 117.53 46.76 52.07
N ARG A 560 117.00 47.49 51.07
CA ARG A 560 117.66 48.66 50.48
C ARG A 560 117.57 49.92 51.34
N LYS A 561 116.53 50.07 52.17
CA LYS A 561 116.40 51.21 53.09
C LYS A 561 117.22 51.06 54.38
N MET A 562 117.51 49.83 54.81
CA MET A 562 118.39 49.59 55.98
C MET A 562 119.90 49.66 55.64
N ALA A 563 120.30 49.72 54.38
CA ALA A 563 121.72 49.80 53.98
C ALA A 563 122.26 51.25 53.83
N GLU A 564 121.43 52.28 53.94
CA GLU A 564 121.83 53.70 53.78
C GLU A 564 121.82 54.53 55.08
N GLN A 565 121.60 53.88 56.23
CA GLN A 565 121.70 54.51 57.56
C GLN A 565 122.65 53.73 58.47
N GLU A 566 123.94 53.62 58.11
CA GLU A 566 125.07 53.58 59.06
C GLU A 566 126.38 53.32 58.28
N PHE A 567 127.13 54.38 57.96
CA PHE A 567 128.44 54.64 58.58
C PHE A 567 129.12 55.86 57.95
N LYS A 568 129.35 56.91 58.75
CA LYS A 568 130.11 58.13 58.46
C LYS A 568 131.50 58.03 59.13
N MET A 569 132.54 58.38 58.37
CA MET A 569 133.78 59.09 58.79
C MET A 569 134.84 58.42 59.72
N PRO A 570 136.10 58.97 59.75
CA PRO A 570 137.36 58.23 60.00
C PRO A 570 138.12 58.60 61.30
N ASN A 571 139.07 57.74 61.75
CA ASN A 571 140.50 58.04 62.06
C ASN A 571 141.23 56.96 62.89
N ALA A 572 142.54 56.77 62.62
CA ALA A 572 143.73 56.55 63.49
C ALA A 572 143.65 55.58 64.72
N THR A 573 144.66 54.77 65.11
CA THR A 573 146.13 55.01 65.24
C THR A 573 146.87 53.74 65.77
N LYS A 574 148.22 53.71 65.61
CA LYS A 574 149.32 52.88 66.23
C LYS A 574 149.60 51.49 65.62
N ALA A 575 150.81 51.03 65.27
CA ALA A 575 152.25 51.24 65.61
C ALA A 575 152.86 50.03 66.37
N ASP A 576 154.00 49.55 65.84
CA ASP A 576 155.16 48.84 66.42
C ASP A 576 155.01 47.84 67.59
N SER A 577 155.45 46.59 67.35
CA SER A 577 156.64 45.95 67.97
C SER A 577 156.80 44.50 67.50
#